data_AF-F9ZRZ2-F1
#
_entry.id   AF-F9ZRZ2-F1
#
_cell.length_a   1.000
_cell.length_b   1.000
_cell.length_c   1.000
_cell.angle_alpha   90.00
_cell.angle_beta   90.00
_cell.angle_gamma   90.00
#
_symmetry.space_group_name_H-M   'P 1'
#
loop_
_entity.id
_entity.type
_entity.pdbx_description
1 polymer ?
#
loop_
_entity_poly.entity_id
_entity_poly.type
_entity_poly.pdbx_seq_one_letter_code
_entity_poly.pdbx_strand_id
1 'polypeptide(L)'
;MQSVETIKIEGQEVFSNVIGYADLDLRRLMVCGIIARRSAMDYVLPNLHAGNNILFNDRILYSLGAKRYVGKKGSLSDGVQCVLVIPNPVRVENSDEEDKAVAQIKTVIWHHSETTQTQRIWSALMHNTPIPLRNSWQEPILEVLGNAAQIDQWRSQQGLTERHIERITPMHFPVGGDEWSGVVLRVDDDDIAITAQTLLRRGKITF
;
A
#
# COMPACT_ATOMS: atom_id res chain seq x y z
N MET A 1 20.59 -17.09 -6.72
CA MET A 1 19.48 -18.03 -6.45
C MET A 1 18.77 -17.54 -5.20
N GLN A 2 17.56 -16.98 -5.32
CA GLN A 2 16.75 -16.69 -4.13
C GLN A 2 16.17 -18.01 -3.61
N SER A 3 16.37 -18.30 -2.33
CA SER A 3 15.80 -19.47 -1.68
C SER A 3 14.28 -19.33 -1.65
N VAL A 4 13.57 -20.30 -2.22
CA VAL A 4 12.13 -20.42 -2.05
C VAL A 4 11.90 -21.05 -0.68
N GLU A 5 11.20 -20.34 0.19
CA GLU A 5 10.89 -20.77 1.55
C GLU A 5 9.42 -21.15 1.69
N THR A 6 9.08 -21.95 2.69
CA THR A 6 7.68 -22.33 2.96
C THR A 6 7.09 -21.41 4.02
N ILE A 7 5.90 -20.86 3.76
CA ILE A 7 5.12 -20.05 4.70
C ILE A 7 3.74 -20.69 4.91
N LYS A 8 3.12 -20.42 6.06
CA LYS A 8 1.76 -20.90 6.39
C LYS A 8 0.80 -19.75 6.61
N ILE A 9 -0.39 -19.84 6.01
CA ILE A 9 -1.49 -18.88 6.17
C ILE A 9 -2.76 -19.68 6.41
N GLU A 10 -3.35 -19.57 7.60
CA GLU A 10 -4.53 -20.36 8.00
C GLU A 10 -4.42 -21.86 7.68
N GLY A 11 -3.27 -22.45 8.03
CA GLY A 11 -3.01 -23.89 7.82
C GLY A 11 -2.67 -24.27 6.37
N GLN A 12 -2.78 -23.36 5.40
CA GLN A 12 -2.36 -23.60 4.02
C GLN A 12 -0.87 -23.31 3.85
N GLU A 13 -0.12 -24.30 3.36
CA GLU A 13 1.28 -24.13 2.97
C GLU A 13 1.37 -23.51 1.57
N VAL A 14 2.10 -22.41 1.47
CA VAL A 14 2.46 -21.74 0.21
C VAL A 14 3.94 -21.38 0.23
N PHE A 15 4.47 -20.97 -0.93
CA PHE A 15 5.87 -20.65 -1.06
C PHE A 15 6.08 -19.14 -0.97
N SER A 16 7.17 -18.73 -0.36
CA SER A 16 7.68 -17.37 -0.41
C SER A 16 8.95 -17.37 -1.24
N ASN A 17 9.01 -16.58 -2.30
CA ASN A 17 10.26 -16.38 -3.06
C ASN A 17 11.02 -15.13 -2.61
N VAL A 18 10.39 -14.30 -1.78
CA VAL A 18 10.99 -13.06 -1.29
C VAL A 18 10.54 -12.82 0.14
N ILE A 19 11.50 -12.72 1.06
CA ILE A 19 11.28 -12.14 2.39
C ILE A 19 12.39 -11.10 2.58
N GLY A 20 12.00 -9.84 2.76
CA GLY A 20 12.95 -8.77 2.95
C GLY A 20 12.31 -7.56 3.61
N TYR A 21 13.07 -6.46 3.66
CA TYR A 21 12.59 -5.19 4.19
C TYR A 21 12.62 -4.15 3.07
N ALA A 22 11.52 -3.42 2.92
CA ALA A 22 11.47 -2.18 2.17
C ALA A 22 11.64 -1.01 3.15
N ASP A 23 12.53 -0.08 2.81
CA ASP A 23 12.67 1.14 3.59
C ASP A 23 11.52 2.10 3.23
N LEU A 24 10.90 2.68 4.26
CA LEU A 24 9.87 3.70 4.17
C LEU A 24 10.26 4.82 5.14
N ASP A 25 10.76 5.93 4.61
CA ASP A 25 11.31 7.04 5.39
C ASP A 25 12.45 6.54 6.33
N LEU A 26 12.29 6.69 7.65
CA LEU A 26 13.21 6.18 8.68
C LEU A 26 12.85 4.76 9.18
N ARG A 27 11.97 4.03 8.47
CA ARG A 27 11.37 2.77 8.95
C ARG A 27 11.60 1.62 7.98
N ARG A 28 11.53 0.39 8.50
CA ARG A 28 11.61 -0.83 7.70
C ARG A 28 10.30 -1.59 7.74
N LEU A 29 9.66 -1.73 6.58
CA LEU A 29 8.48 -2.57 6.40
C LEU A 29 8.92 -3.94 5.88
N MET A 30 8.42 -5.00 6.49
CA MET A 30 8.71 -6.33 5.98
C MET A 30 7.83 -6.62 4.75
N VAL A 31 8.43 -7.16 3.70
CA VAL A 31 7.76 -7.50 2.44
C VAL A 31 7.94 -8.99 2.21
N CYS A 32 6.83 -9.66 1.92
CA CYS A 32 6.76 -11.08 1.62
C CYS A 32 6.15 -11.30 0.23
N GLY A 33 6.91 -11.89 -0.69
CA GLY A 33 6.43 -12.32 -2.00
C GLY A 33 5.90 -13.74 -1.93
N ILE A 34 4.59 -13.90 -2.04
CA ILE A 34 3.92 -15.19 -2.02
C ILE A 34 3.83 -15.74 -3.45
N ILE A 35 4.35 -16.94 -3.64
CA ILE A 35 4.16 -17.77 -4.82
C ILE A 35 3.26 -18.95 -4.47
N ALA A 36 2.16 -19.09 -5.19
CA ALA A 36 1.33 -20.28 -5.11
C ALA A 36 0.65 -20.58 -6.45
N ARG A 37 0.16 -21.82 -6.61
CA ARG A 37 -0.79 -22.14 -7.69
C ARG A 37 -2.05 -21.31 -7.51
N ARG A 38 -2.73 -20.97 -8.61
CA ARG A 38 -3.96 -20.15 -8.60
C ARG A 38 -4.99 -20.61 -7.55
N SER A 39 -5.27 -21.90 -7.45
CA SER A 39 -6.23 -22.44 -6.47
C SER A 39 -5.82 -22.18 -5.01
N ALA A 40 -4.53 -22.26 -4.71
CA ALA A 40 -4.00 -21.93 -3.38
C ALA A 40 -4.01 -20.41 -3.14
N MET A 41 -3.75 -19.61 -4.18
CA MET A 41 -3.83 -18.16 -4.10
C MET A 41 -5.27 -17.67 -3.88
N ASP A 42 -6.24 -18.27 -4.56
CA ASP A 42 -7.68 -17.99 -4.38
C ASP A 42 -8.15 -18.31 -2.95
N TYR A 43 -7.47 -19.22 -2.24
CA TYR A 43 -7.71 -19.49 -0.81
C TYR A 43 -6.96 -18.52 0.11
N VAL A 44 -5.69 -18.23 -0.19
CA VAL A 44 -4.82 -17.44 0.68
C VAL A 44 -5.13 -15.94 0.63
N LEU A 45 -5.46 -15.39 -0.53
CA LEU A 45 -5.73 -13.96 -0.67
C LEU A 45 -6.92 -13.50 0.20
N PRO A 46 -8.10 -14.17 0.21
CA PRO A 46 -9.19 -13.79 1.11
C PRO A 46 -8.80 -13.81 2.58
N ASN A 47 -7.99 -14.79 3.01
CA ASN A 47 -7.51 -14.89 4.38
C ASN A 47 -6.57 -13.73 4.75
N LEU A 48 -5.66 -13.36 3.85
CA LEU A 48 -4.83 -12.17 4.03
C LEU A 48 -5.68 -10.90 4.06
N HIS A 49 -6.71 -10.79 3.20
CA HIS A 49 -7.69 -9.71 3.22
C HIS A 49 -8.48 -9.65 4.53
N ALA A 50 -8.77 -10.79 5.15
CA ALA A 50 -9.42 -10.85 6.46
C ALA A 50 -8.49 -10.43 7.62
N GLY A 51 -7.18 -10.27 7.37
CA GLY A 51 -6.18 -9.90 8.37
C GLY A 51 -5.47 -11.08 9.02
N ASN A 52 -5.55 -12.27 8.42
CA ASN A 52 -4.89 -13.46 8.98
C ASN A 52 -3.37 -13.38 8.80
N ASN A 53 -2.64 -13.76 9.85
CA ASN A 53 -1.19 -13.62 9.89
C ASN A 53 -0.49 -14.68 9.02
N ILE A 54 0.73 -14.35 8.58
CA ILE A 54 1.63 -15.28 7.91
C ILE A 54 2.56 -15.87 8.97
N LEU A 55 2.66 -17.18 9.03
CA LEU A 55 3.62 -17.89 9.87
C LEU A 55 4.84 -18.27 9.04
N PHE A 56 6.02 -17.88 9.51
CA PHE A 56 7.30 -18.14 8.85
C PHE A 56 8.39 -18.45 9.88
N ASN A 57 8.95 -19.67 9.86
CA ASN A 57 10.06 -20.08 10.72
C ASN A 57 9.92 -19.59 12.18
N ASP A 58 8.82 -19.96 12.84
CA ASP A 58 8.43 -19.59 14.20
C ASP A 58 8.13 -18.10 14.45
N ARG A 59 8.13 -17.27 13.40
CA ARG A 59 7.74 -15.86 13.45
C ARG A 59 6.32 -15.67 12.95
N ILE A 60 5.60 -14.76 13.60
CA ILE A 60 4.30 -14.28 13.16
C ILE A 60 4.50 -12.96 12.42
N LEU A 61 4.11 -12.93 11.15
CA LEU A 61 4.12 -11.75 10.31
C LEU A 61 2.67 -11.26 10.23
N TYR A 62 2.37 -10.12 10.86
CA TYR A 62 0.99 -9.69 11.01
C TYR A 62 0.44 -9.19 9.67
N SER A 63 -0.73 -9.67 9.25
CA SER A 63 -1.36 -9.12 8.04
C SER A 63 -1.99 -7.77 8.34
N LEU A 64 -1.92 -6.86 7.38
CA LEU A 64 -2.56 -5.55 7.43
C LEU A 64 -4.02 -5.57 6.92
N GLY A 65 -4.54 -6.74 6.56
CA GLY A 65 -5.90 -6.93 6.10
C GLY A 65 -6.22 -6.27 4.75
N ALA A 66 -7.52 -6.16 4.44
CA ALA A 66 -8.04 -5.60 3.20
C ALA A 66 -7.63 -4.14 2.96
N LYS A 67 -7.25 -3.43 4.02
CA LYS A 67 -6.89 -2.01 3.95
C LYS A 67 -5.56 -1.77 3.24
N ARG A 68 -4.66 -2.74 3.00
CA ARG A 68 -3.28 -2.39 2.60
C ARG A 68 -2.67 -3.23 1.50
N TYR A 69 -3.50 -3.87 0.68
CA TYR A 69 -3.04 -4.85 -0.30
C TYR A 69 -3.45 -4.54 -1.73
N VAL A 70 -2.51 -4.12 -2.59
CA VAL A 70 -2.58 -4.39 -4.04
C VAL A 70 -1.17 -4.57 -4.62
N GLY A 71 -0.81 -5.82 -4.92
CA GLY A 71 0.46 -6.14 -5.58
C GLY A 71 0.38 -7.38 -6.46
N LYS A 72 -0.53 -7.42 -7.45
CA LYS A 72 -0.60 -8.52 -8.44
C LYS A 72 0.57 -8.42 -9.43
N LYS A 73 1.53 -9.35 -9.36
CA LYS A 73 2.43 -9.63 -10.50
C LYS A 73 1.82 -10.77 -11.32
N GLY A 74 2.09 -10.73 -12.63
CA GLY A 74 1.44 -11.55 -13.65
C GLY A 74 1.48 -13.07 -13.40
N SER A 75 0.76 -13.80 -14.25
CA SER A 75 0.86 -15.26 -14.32
C SER A 75 2.30 -15.64 -14.67
N LEU A 76 3.01 -16.22 -13.70
CA LEU A 76 4.12 -17.11 -14.03
C LEU A 76 3.47 -18.28 -14.79
N SER A 77 4.07 -18.69 -15.91
CA SER A 77 3.56 -19.79 -16.75
C SER A 77 3.08 -20.99 -15.90
N ASP A 78 2.07 -21.71 -16.38
CA ASP A 78 1.43 -22.86 -15.72
C ASP A 78 0.53 -22.56 -14.51
N GLY A 79 -0.08 -21.38 -14.47
CA GLY A 79 -1.13 -21.05 -13.49
C GLY A 79 -0.60 -20.72 -12.09
N VAL A 80 0.68 -20.35 -11.99
CA VAL A 80 1.33 -19.87 -10.77
C VAL A 80 1.18 -18.35 -10.68
N GLN A 81 0.78 -17.86 -9.51
CA GLN A 81 0.63 -16.43 -9.22
C GLN A 81 1.68 -16.01 -8.19
N CYS A 82 2.26 -14.82 -8.42
CA CYS A 82 3.17 -14.17 -7.49
C CYS A 82 2.53 -12.87 -6.99
N VAL A 83 2.41 -12.72 -5.68
CA VAL A 83 1.79 -11.54 -5.07
C VAL A 83 2.66 -11.03 -3.93
N LEU A 84 2.98 -9.74 -3.96
CA LEU A 84 3.72 -9.09 -2.88
C LEU A 84 2.75 -8.64 -1.79
N VAL A 85 2.97 -9.14 -0.57
CA VAL A 85 2.30 -8.73 0.65
C VAL A 85 3.26 -7.92 1.49
N ILE A 86 2.77 -6.86 2.12
CA ILE A 86 3.47 -6.23 3.23
C ILE A 86 2.80 -6.74 4.49
N PRO A 87 3.28 -7.84 5.09
CA PRO A 87 2.96 -8.08 6.47
C PRO A 87 3.55 -6.92 7.27
N ASN A 88 2.76 -6.36 8.18
CA ASN A 88 3.21 -5.40 9.18
C ASN A 88 4.60 -5.85 9.71
N PRO A 89 5.57 -4.94 9.93
CA PRO A 89 6.74 -5.32 10.70
C PRO A 89 6.30 -6.05 11.97
N VAL A 90 7.02 -7.14 12.26
CA VAL A 90 7.11 -7.73 13.60
C VAL A 90 7.00 -6.58 14.59
N ARG A 91 6.10 -6.66 15.58
CA ARG A 91 6.08 -5.74 16.72
C ARG A 91 7.55 -5.54 17.12
N VAL A 92 8.13 -4.39 16.76
CA VAL A 92 9.40 -3.99 17.32
C VAL A 92 8.98 -3.66 18.73
N GLU A 93 9.17 -4.61 19.64
CA GLU A 93 8.97 -4.38 21.06
C GLU A 93 9.73 -3.09 21.39
N ASN A 94 8.98 -2.05 21.79
CA ASN A 94 9.44 -0.75 22.31
C ASN A 94 9.33 0.51 21.41
N SER A 95 8.26 0.71 20.62
CA SER A 95 7.95 2.09 20.16
C SER A 95 6.47 2.35 19.90
N ASP A 96 5.81 3.09 20.80
CA ASP A 96 4.45 3.60 20.61
C ASP A 96 4.32 4.55 19.39
N GLU A 97 5.44 5.08 18.88
CA GLU A 97 5.47 5.97 17.71
C GLU A 97 5.56 5.21 16.38
N GLU A 98 6.15 4.01 16.39
CA GLU A 98 6.18 3.13 15.21
C GLU A 98 4.78 2.63 14.87
N ASP A 99 4.04 2.16 15.88
CA ASP A 99 2.65 1.69 15.73
C ASP A 99 1.73 2.79 15.17
N LYS A 100 1.92 4.06 15.60
CA LYS A 100 1.08 5.18 15.13
C LYS A 100 1.23 5.48 13.65
N ALA A 101 2.44 5.59 13.10
CA ALA A 101 2.57 5.94 11.69
C ALA A 101 2.36 4.75 10.74
N VAL A 102 2.57 3.51 11.21
CA VAL A 102 2.06 2.34 10.47
C VAL A 102 0.54 2.34 10.49
N ALA A 103 -0.13 2.65 11.61
CA ALA A 103 -1.60 2.78 11.66
C ALA A 103 -2.16 3.83 10.69
N GLN A 104 -1.38 4.85 10.34
CA GLN A 104 -1.74 5.89 9.36
C GLN A 104 -1.64 5.44 7.90
N ILE A 105 -0.98 4.33 7.58
CA ILE A 105 -0.96 3.79 6.21
C ILE A 105 -2.37 3.34 5.84
N LYS A 106 -2.90 3.87 4.74
CA LYS A 106 -4.25 3.56 4.25
C LYS A 106 -4.25 2.64 3.06
N THR A 107 -3.19 2.60 2.25
CA THR A 107 -3.05 1.67 1.13
C THR A 107 -1.59 1.54 0.77
N VAL A 108 -1.16 0.37 0.28
CA VAL A 108 0.15 0.21 -0.35
C VAL A 108 -0.03 -0.40 -1.74
N ILE A 109 0.67 0.17 -2.71
CA ILE A 109 0.57 -0.17 -4.12
C ILE A 109 1.95 -0.60 -4.60
N TRP A 110 2.06 -1.78 -5.20
CA TRP A 110 3.29 -2.22 -5.86
C TRP A 110 3.17 -2.11 -7.38
N HIS A 111 4.25 -1.68 -8.04
CA HIS A 111 4.35 -1.59 -9.50
C HIS A 111 5.75 -1.88 -10.00
N HIS A 112 5.84 -2.38 -11.24
CA HIS A 112 7.11 -2.71 -11.88
C HIS A 112 7.69 -1.56 -12.72
N SER A 113 6.89 -0.51 -12.99
CA SER A 113 7.36 0.67 -13.72
C SER A 113 6.67 1.94 -13.23
N GLU A 114 7.42 3.04 -13.14
CA GLU A 114 6.92 4.38 -12.78
C GLU A 114 5.81 4.86 -13.71
N THR A 115 5.84 4.43 -14.98
CA THR A 115 4.86 4.81 -16.02
C THR A 115 3.41 4.47 -15.66
N THR A 116 3.18 3.50 -14.78
CA THR A 116 1.82 3.10 -14.36
C THR A 116 1.48 3.56 -12.94
N GLN A 117 2.39 4.23 -12.25
CA GLN A 117 2.25 4.63 -10.85
C GLN A 117 1.04 5.56 -10.65
N THR A 118 0.96 6.65 -11.41
CA THR A 118 -0.11 7.66 -11.30
C THR A 118 -1.50 7.05 -11.53
N GLN A 119 -1.63 6.16 -12.52
CA GLN A 119 -2.89 5.46 -12.80
C GLN A 119 -3.28 4.49 -11.68
N ARG A 120 -2.30 3.79 -11.11
CA ARG A 120 -2.54 2.85 -10.00
C ARG A 120 -2.90 3.57 -8.71
N ILE A 121 -2.22 4.67 -8.39
CA ILE A 121 -2.57 5.55 -7.26
C ILE A 121 -4.00 6.04 -7.42
N TRP A 122 -4.33 6.58 -8.60
CA TRP A 122 -5.67 7.11 -8.86
C TRP A 122 -6.76 6.05 -8.74
N SER A 123 -6.55 4.88 -9.35
CA SER A 123 -7.47 3.75 -9.23
C SER A 123 -7.68 3.33 -7.78
N ALA A 124 -6.61 3.27 -6.98
CA ALA A 124 -6.69 2.94 -5.56
C ALA A 124 -7.49 4.00 -4.78
N LEU A 125 -7.26 5.30 -5.03
CA LEU A 125 -8.04 6.36 -4.40
C LEU A 125 -9.54 6.23 -4.75
N MET A 126 -9.88 6.04 -6.03
CA MET A 126 -11.27 5.88 -6.47
C MET A 126 -11.97 4.67 -5.84
N HIS A 127 -11.26 3.56 -5.60
CA HIS A 127 -11.84 2.35 -5.01
C HIS A 127 -12.01 2.46 -3.49
N ASN A 128 -11.13 3.20 -2.82
CA ASN A 128 -11.04 3.22 -1.37
C ASN A 128 -11.77 4.40 -0.71
N THR A 129 -12.21 5.39 -1.50
CA THR A 129 -12.94 6.56 -1.00
C THR A 129 -14.42 6.52 -1.39
N PRO A 130 -15.35 6.96 -0.52
CA PRO A 130 -16.75 7.13 -0.88
C PRO A 130 -17.01 8.41 -1.71
N ILE A 131 -15.99 9.26 -1.91
CA ILE A 131 -16.11 10.53 -2.63
C ILE A 131 -16.19 10.26 -4.14
N PRO A 132 -17.19 10.80 -4.87
CA PRO A 132 -17.34 10.57 -6.29
C PRO A 132 -16.26 11.33 -7.07
N LEU A 133 -15.16 10.65 -7.37
CA LEU A 133 -14.04 11.19 -8.14
C LEU A 133 -14.21 10.95 -9.64
N ARG A 134 -13.70 11.88 -10.46
CA ARG A 134 -13.71 11.80 -11.93
C ARG A 134 -12.31 11.68 -12.47
N ASN A 135 -12.12 10.91 -13.54
CA ASN A 135 -10.81 10.75 -14.16
C ASN A 135 -10.16 12.07 -14.60
N SER A 136 -10.95 13.06 -15.01
CA SER A 136 -10.45 14.40 -15.35
C SER A 136 -9.88 15.18 -14.15
N TRP A 137 -10.15 14.75 -12.92
CA TRP A 137 -9.63 15.38 -11.69
C TRP A 137 -8.32 14.76 -11.23
N GLN A 138 -7.86 13.68 -11.87
CA GLN A 138 -6.71 12.89 -11.45
C GLN A 138 -5.47 13.74 -11.21
N GLU A 139 -5.02 14.47 -12.22
CA GLU A 139 -3.78 15.24 -12.16
C GLU A 139 -3.84 16.38 -11.12
N PRO A 140 -4.87 17.27 -11.11
CA PRO A 140 -4.97 18.32 -10.10
C PRO A 140 -5.07 17.80 -8.66
N ILE A 141 -5.76 16.68 -8.43
CA ILE A 141 -5.88 16.11 -7.08
C ILE A 141 -4.56 15.50 -6.65
N LEU A 142 -3.90 14.71 -7.51
CA LEU A 142 -2.63 14.08 -7.18
C LEU A 142 -1.51 15.10 -6.97
N GLU A 143 -1.51 16.22 -7.70
CA GLU A 143 -0.58 17.34 -7.49
C GLU A 143 -0.68 17.88 -6.06
N VAL A 144 -1.91 18.12 -5.56
CA VAL A 144 -2.14 18.61 -4.20
C VAL A 144 -1.78 17.54 -3.16
N LEU A 145 -2.21 16.29 -3.37
CA LEU A 145 -1.92 15.19 -2.44
C LEU A 145 -0.41 14.89 -2.35
N GLY A 146 0.35 15.16 -3.42
CA GLY A 146 1.81 15.08 -3.42
C GLY A 146 2.50 16.21 -2.65
N ASN A 147 1.78 17.27 -2.26
CA ASN A 147 2.33 18.41 -1.54
C ASN A 147 1.79 18.48 -0.09
N ALA A 148 2.52 17.87 0.85
CA ALA A 148 2.15 17.81 2.27
C ALA A 148 1.85 19.19 2.88
N ALA A 149 2.68 20.19 2.60
CA ALA A 149 2.49 21.54 3.13
C ALA A 149 1.20 22.18 2.62
N GLN A 150 0.90 22.00 1.33
CA GLN A 150 -0.32 22.54 0.72
C GLN A 150 -1.58 21.89 1.28
N ILE A 151 -1.61 20.57 1.42
CA ILE A 151 -2.79 19.90 1.95
C ILE A 151 -3.01 20.19 3.44
N ASP A 152 -1.95 20.26 4.24
CA ASP A 152 -2.09 20.62 5.65
C ASP A 152 -2.57 22.07 5.80
N GLN A 153 -2.10 22.99 4.96
CA GLN A 153 -2.66 24.34 4.90
C GLN A 153 -4.17 24.33 4.60
N TRP A 154 -4.63 23.50 3.65
CA TRP A 154 -6.05 23.43 3.30
C TRP A 154 -6.88 22.77 4.41
N ARG A 155 -6.33 21.79 5.12
CA ARG A 155 -6.95 21.20 6.31
C ARG A 155 -7.18 22.26 7.37
N SER A 156 -6.14 23.02 7.70
CA SER A 156 -6.18 24.11 8.67
C SER A 156 -7.25 25.16 8.31
N GLN A 157 -7.32 25.56 7.03
CA GLN A 157 -8.33 26.50 6.53
C GLN A 157 -9.77 25.99 6.60
N GLN A 158 -9.98 24.66 6.64
CA GLN A 158 -11.29 24.04 6.82
C GLN A 158 -11.54 23.59 8.27
N GLY A 159 -10.66 23.97 9.21
CA GLY A 159 -10.81 23.64 10.64
C GLY A 159 -10.43 22.21 11.00
N LEU A 160 -9.71 21.48 10.13
CA LEU A 160 -9.16 20.16 10.44
C LEU A 160 -7.72 20.24 10.94
N THR A 161 -7.34 19.30 11.80
CA THR A 161 -5.97 19.17 12.31
C THR A 161 -5.01 18.85 11.17
N GLU A 162 -3.92 19.62 11.08
CA GLU A 162 -2.77 19.36 10.21
C GLU A 162 -2.12 18.02 10.59
N ARG A 163 -1.61 17.28 9.60
CA ARG A 163 -1.02 15.94 9.86
C ARG A 163 0.50 15.95 9.81
N HIS A 164 1.12 16.89 9.11
CA HIS A 164 2.57 17.03 8.94
C HIS A 164 3.25 15.76 8.42
N ILE A 165 2.58 15.04 7.52
CA ILE A 165 3.09 13.80 6.89
C ILE A 165 2.88 13.83 5.38
N GLU A 166 3.75 13.14 4.66
CA GLU A 166 3.53 12.86 3.24
C GLU A 166 2.35 11.91 3.03
N ARG A 167 1.46 12.27 2.10
CA ARG A 167 0.29 11.44 1.76
C ARG A 167 0.61 10.36 0.73
N ILE A 168 1.62 10.60 -0.10
CA ILE A 168 2.07 9.70 -1.16
C ILE A 168 3.58 9.59 -1.01
N THR A 169 4.07 8.46 -0.50
CA THR A 169 5.51 8.23 -0.31
C THR A 169 5.96 7.05 -1.18
N PRO A 170 6.98 7.23 -2.04
CA PRO A 170 7.54 6.12 -2.81
C PRO A 170 8.23 5.13 -1.87
N MET A 171 8.24 3.87 -2.29
CA MET A 171 8.86 2.78 -1.55
C MET A 171 9.63 1.91 -2.53
N HIS A 172 10.83 1.51 -2.15
CA HIS A 172 11.72 0.72 -2.98
C HIS A 172 12.02 -0.60 -2.29
N PHE A 173 12.02 -1.67 -3.07
CA PHE A 173 12.31 -3.00 -2.57
C PHE A 173 13.22 -3.76 -3.54
N PRO A 174 14.53 -3.81 -3.26
CA PRO A 174 15.47 -4.54 -4.10
C PRO A 174 15.37 -6.04 -3.86
N VAL A 175 15.13 -6.81 -4.92
CA VAL A 175 14.91 -8.26 -4.86
C VAL A 175 15.76 -8.96 -5.92
N GLY A 176 16.91 -9.50 -5.50
CA GLY A 176 17.65 -10.48 -6.31
C GLY A 176 18.10 -10.00 -7.70
N GLY A 177 18.27 -8.69 -7.90
CA GLY A 177 18.64 -8.07 -9.17
C GLY A 177 17.50 -7.33 -9.88
N ASP A 178 16.25 -7.59 -9.49
CA ASP A 178 15.07 -6.81 -9.91
C ASP A 178 14.72 -5.77 -8.83
N GLU A 179 14.43 -4.54 -9.24
CA GLU A 179 13.87 -3.53 -8.34
C GLU A 179 12.34 -3.53 -8.40
N TRP A 180 11.72 -3.65 -7.24
CA TRP A 180 10.28 -3.42 -7.10
C TRP A 180 10.06 -2.02 -6.56
N SER A 181 9.25 -1.26 -7.28
CA SER A 181 8.81 0.05 -6.82
C SER A 181 7.40 -0.06 -6.26
N GLY A 182 7.11 0.79 -5.29
CA GLY A 182 5.80 0.87 -4.70
C GLY A 182 5.52 2.27 -4.18
N VAL A 183 4.29 2.45 -3.72
CA VAL A 183 3.82 3.70 -3.15
C VAL A 183 2.98 3.39 -1.93
N VAL A 184 3.28 4.07 -0.85
CA VAL A 184 2.50 4.07 0.38
C VAL A 184 1.57 5.29 0.35
N LEU A 185 0.27 5.03 0.46
CA LEU A 185 -0.76 6.05 0.56
C LEU A 185 -1.19 6.20 2.02
N ARG A 186 -1.10 7.42 2.54
CA ARG A 186 -1.62 7.84 3.85
C ARG A 186 -2.79 8.82 3.70
N VAL A 187 -3.42 8.85 2.53
CA VAL A 187 -4.54 9.72 2.17
C VAL A 187 -5.81 9.30 2.90
N ASP A 188 -6.40 10.21 3.68
CA ASP A 188 -7.72 10.01 4.30
C ASP A 188 -8.85 10.57 3.43
N ASP A 189 -10.10 10.16 3.69
CA ASP A 189 -11.26 10.71 2.98
C ASP A 189 -11.36 12.24 3.12
N ASP A 190 -11.01 12.79 4.28
CA ASP A 190 -10.95 14.23 4.51
C ASP A 190 -9.94 14.93 3.60
N ASP A 191 -8.79 14.30 3.34
CA ASP A 191 -7.76 14.84 2.46
C ASP A 191 -8.29 14.95 1.03
N ILE A 192 -9.02 13.92 0.56
CA ILE A 192 -9.66 13.91 -0.75
C ILE A 192 -10.80 14.93 -0.82
N ALA A 193 -11.65 14.99 0.21
CA ALA A 193 -12.81 15.88 0.27
C ALA A 193 -12.38 17.34 0.21
N ILE A 194 -11.43 17.74 1.05
CA ILE A 194 -10.94 19.12 1.09
C ILE A 194 -10.24 19.48 -0.22
N THR A 195 -9.45 18.57 -0.78
CA THR A 195 -8.75 18.79 -2.04
C THR A 195 -9.76 19.03 -3.17
N ALA A 196 -10.74 18.13 -3.33
CA ALA A 196 -11.77 18.26 -4.35
C ALA A 196 -12.61 19.54 -4.16
N GLN A 197 -13.07 19.82 -2.94
CA GLN A 197 -13.86 21.03 -2.65
C GLN A 197 -13.08 22.31 -2.93
N THR A 198 -11.80 22.36 -2.54
CA THR A 198 -10.96 23.54 -2.74
C THR A 198 -10.66 23.77 -4.21
N LEU A 199 -10.35 22.71 -4.96
CA LEU A 199 -10.13 22.80 -6.41
C LEU A 199 -11.41 23.21 -7.17
N LEU A 200 -12.58 22.70 -6.77
CA LEU A 200 -13.88 23.13 -7.31
C LEU A 200 -14.14 24.61 -7.04
N ARG A 201 -13.96 25.08 -5.79
CA ARG A 201 -14.12 26.50 -5.42
C ARG A 201 -13.17 27.41 -6.18
N ARG A 202 -11.98 26.93 -6.52
CA ARG A 202 -10.96 27.67 -7.30
C ARG A 202 -11.14 27.54 -8.82
N GLY A 203 -12.16 26.82 -9.30
CA GLY A 203 -12.41 26.60 -10.73
C GLY A 203 -11.30 25.81 -11.44
N LYS A 204 -10.51 25.03 -10.70
CA LYS A 204 -9.41 24.21 -11.24
C LYS A 204 -9.89 22.84 -11.72
N ILE A 205 -11.03 22.38 -11.22
CA ILE A 205 -11.76 21.20 -11.69
C ILE A 205 -13.25 21.54 -11.82
N THR A 206 -14.00 20.77 -12.60
CA THR A 206 -15.43 20.99 -12.86
C THR A 206 -16.27 19.73 -12.64
N PHE A 207 -17.57 19.93 -12.39
CA PHE A 207 -18.58 18.87 -12.48
C PHE A 207 -18.80 18.40 -13.92
#